data_AF-A0A9X1N6I0-F1
#
_entry.id   AF-A0A9X1N6I0-F1
#
_cell.length_a   1.000
_cell.length_b   1.000
_cell.length_c   1.000
_cell.angle_alpha   90.00
_cell.angle_beta   90.00
_cell.angle_gamma   90.00
#
_symmetry.space_group_name_H-M   'P 1'
#
loop_
_entity.id
_entity.type
_entity.pdbx_description
1 polymer ?
#
loop_
_entity_poly.entity_id
_entity_poly.type
_entity_poly.pdbx_seq_one_letter_code
_entity_poly.pdbx_strand_id
1 'polypeptide(L)'
;MSSETPLLIDELENADMLIIDDLHAWQFALNEALLDDADAAAEANQPFASEDILLTIDLVDGRTRRQWQFSYNQIMEAQRQPDGESWLLEGPHRLQCLSAIGGEDE
;
A
#
# COMPACT_ATOMS: atom_id res chain seq x y z
N MET A 1 21.95 -1.51 3.44
CA MET A 1 21.28 -1.80 4.72
C MET A 1 20.62 -0.53 5.20
N SER A 2 19.56 -0.11 4.50
CA SER A 2 18.66 0.95 4.95
C SER A 2 17.38 0.26 5.42
N SER A 3 17.54 -0.67 6.35
CA SER A 3 16.44 -1.35 7.03
C SER A 3 16.14 -0.53 8.27
N GLU A 4 14.86 -0.22 8.53
CA GLU A 4 14.29 -0.50 9.86
C GLU A 4 12.78 -0.18 9.97
N THR A 5 12.16 0.47 9.00
CA THR A 5 10.69 0.62 8.96
C THR A 5 10.15 0.15 7.62
N PRO A 6 9.53 -1.03 7.55
CA PRO A 6 8.87 -1.47 6.34
C PRO A 6 7.76 -0.48 6.06
N LEU A 7 7.81 0.17 4.90
CA LEU A 7 6.78 1.10 4.46
C LEU A 7 5.59 0.32 3.92
N LEU A 8 4.40 0.92 4.00
CA LEU A 8 3.19 0.30 3.44
C LEU A 8 3.38 -0.08 1.95
N ILE A 9 4.12 0.74 1.20
CA ILE A 9 4.37 0.51 -0.23
C ILE A 9 5.11 -0.81 -0.50
N ASP A 10 6.09 -1.15 0.34
CA ASP A 10 6.91 -2.37 0.23
C ASP A 10 6.04 -3.62 0.48
N GLU A 11 5.14 -3.52 1.47
CA GLU A 11 4.16 -4.58 1.74
C GLU A 11 3.11 -4.71 0.63
N LEU A 12 2.71 -3.61 0.00
CA LEU A 12 1.77 -3.61 -1.12
C LEU A 12 2.37 -4.29 -2.37
N GLU A 13 3.66 -4.07 -2.66
CA GLU A 13 4.35 -4.70 -3.79
C GLU A 13 4.43 -6.22 -3.66
N ASN A 14 4.52 -6.72 -2.42
CA ASN A 14 4.58 -8.15 -2.12
C ASN A 14 3.21 -8.76 -1.75
N ALA A 15 2.17 -7.94 -1.60
CA ALA A 15 0.83 -8.41 -1.26
C ALA A 15 0.17 -9.12 -2.45
N ASP A 16 -0.60 -10.17 -2.16
CA ASP A 16 -1.47 -10.82 -3.16
C ASP A 16 -2.94 -10.42 -2.93
N MET A 17 -3.27 -10.02 -1.71
CA MET A 17 -4.61 -9.65 -1.30
C MET A 17 -4.57 -8.48 -0.31
N LEU A 18 -5.50 -7.56 -0.44
CA LEU A 18 -5.66 -6.44 0.48
C LEU A 18 -7.00 -6.54 1.20
N ILE A 19 -7.05 -6.18 2.47
CA ILE A 19 -8.32 -5.98 3.18
C ILE A 19 -8.46 -4.49 3.46
N ILE A 20 -9.52 -3.88 2.95
CA ILE A 20 -9.86 -2.47 3.18
C ILE A 20 -11.19 -2.38 3.95
N ASP A 21 -11.18 -1.77 5.15
CA ASP A 21 -12.36 -1.66 6.01
C ASP A 21 -13.11 -3.00 6.21
N ASP A 22 -12.39 -4.08 6.49
CA ASP A 22 -12.92 -5.46 6.64
C ASP A 22 -13.38 -6.11 5.32
N LEU A 23 -13.23 -5.44 4.17
CA LEU A 23 -13.57 -5.96 2.85
C LEU A 23 -12.34 -6.53 2.12
N HIS A 24 -12.43 -7.79 1.69
CA HIS A 24 -11.34 -8.47 0.98
C HIS A 24 -11.31 -8.07 -0.50
N ALA A 25 -10.26 -7.34 -0.88
CA ALA A 25 -9.97 -6.91 -2.23
C ALA A 25 -8.78 -7.68 -2.81
N TRP A 26 -9.07 -8.51 -3.81
CA TRP A 26 -8.08 -9.26 -4.59
C TRP A 26 -7.72 -8.53 -5.90
N GLN A 27 -8.48 -7.50 -6.27
CA GLN A 27 -8.26 -6.71 -7.46
C GLN A 27 -7.76 -5.33 -7.04
N PHE A 28 -6.45 -5.14 -7.14
CA PHE A 28 -5.81 -3.85 -6.94
C PHE A 28 -4.71 -3.67 -7.98
N ALA A 29 -4.32 -2.41 -8.20
CA ALA A 29 -3.24 -2.03 -9.10
C ALA A 29 -2.39 -0.95 -8.46
N LEU A 30 -1.08 -1.11 -8.59
CA LEU A 30 -0.10 -0.10 -8.22
C LEU A 30 0.35 0.65 -9.47
N ASN A 31 0.61 1.95 -9.31
CA ASN A 31 1.16 2.77 -10.38
C ASN A 31 2.67 2.54 -10.47
N GLU A 32 3.07 1.64 -11.36
CA GLU A 32 4.47 1.25 -11.59
C GLU A 32 5.36 2.44 -11.97
N ALA A 33 4.83 3.44 -12.69
CA ALA A 33 5.62 4.61 -13.06
C ALA A 33 5.97 5.47 -11.83
N LEU A 34 5.02 5.63 -10.91
CA LEU A 34 5.25 6.31 -9.63
C LEU A 34 6.26 5.57 -8.75
N LEU A 35 6.22 4.23 -8.77
CA LEU A 35 7.17 3.39 -8.04
C LEU A 35 8.58 3.54 -8.60
N ASP A 36 8.74 3.51 -9.92
CA ASP A 36 10.03 3.70 -10.60
C ASP A 36 10.63 5.07 -10.29
N ASP A 37 9.83 6.14 -10.34
CA ASP A 37 10.26 7.48 -9.95
C ASP A 37 10.65 7.57 -8.46
N ALA A 38 9.90 6.88 -7.57
CA ALA A 38 10.19 6.84 -6.14
C ALA A 38 11.50 6.12 -5.84
N ASP A 39 11.75 4.99 -6.50
CA ASP A 39 12.99 4.22 -6.36
C ASP A 39 14.19 5.02 -6.88
N ALA A 40 14.07 5.64 -8.06
CA ALA A 40 15.09 6.52 -8.61
C ALA A 40 15.42 7.71 -7.68
N ALA A 41 14.39 8.29 -7.05
CA ALA A 41 14.59 9.35 -6.06
C ALA A 41 15.29 8.82 -4.79
N ALA A 42 14.93 7.62 -4.32
CA ALA A 42 15.57 6.96 -3.18
C ALA A 42 17.05 6.65 -3.46
N GLU A 43 17.38 6.13 -4.65
CA GLU A 43 18.77 5.92 -5.12
C GLU A 43 19.54 7.24 -5.16
N ALA A 44 18.89 8.33 -5.56
CA ALA A 44 19.45 9.68 -5.57
C ALA A 44 19.48 10.34 -4.17
N ASN A 45 19.03 9.65 -3.12
CA ASN A 45 18.90 10.13 -1.75
C ASN A 45 18.05 11.42 -1.65
N GLN A 46 17.01 11.52 -2.46
CA GLN A 46 16.07 12.65 -2.51
C GLN A 46 14.71 12.25 -1.93
N PRO A 47 14.01 13.16 -1.23
CA PRO A 47 12.64 12.91 -0.80
C PRO A 47 11.73 12.87 -2.03
N PHE A 48 10.93 11.82 -2.13
CA PHE A 48 9.89 11.67 -3.14
C PHE A 48 8.51 11.81 -2.48
N ALA A 49 7.64 12.60 -3.09
CA ALA A 49 6.28 12.82 -2.63
C ALA A 49 5.43 13.19 -3.85
N SER A 50 4.28 12.53 -4.00
CA SER A 50 3.37 12.73 -5.13
C SER A 50 1.92 12.68 -4.67
N GLU A 51 1.09 13.55 -5.24
CA GLU A 51 -0.36 13.55 -5.01
C GLU A 51 -1.11 12.65 -6.00
N ASP A 52 -0.39 12.07 -6.97
CA ASP A 52 -0.92 11.11 -7.93
C ASP A 52 -1.32 9.79 -7.26
N ILE A 53 -2.30 9.12 -7.88
CA ILE A 53 -2.83 7.84 -7.40
C ILE A 53 -1.77 6.76 -7.58
N LEU A 54 -1.30 6.24 -6.44
CA LEU A 54 -0.38 5.12 -6.38
C LEU A 54 -1.13 3.80 -6.34
N LEU A 55 -2.13 3.69 -5.46
CA LEU A 55 -2.88 2.46 -5.24
C LEU A 55 -4.34 2.64 -5.66
N THR A 56 -4.80 1.77 -6.55
CA THR A 56 -6.22 1.65 -6.89
C THR A 56 -6.70 0.26 -6.47
N ILE A 57 -7.78 0.21 -5.71
CA ILE A 57 -8.40 -1.02 -5.24
C ILE A 57 -9.80 -1.09 -5.82
N ASP A 58 -10.11 -2.16 -6.53
CA ASP A 58 -11.43 -2.44 -7.08
C ASP A 58 -12.04 -3.66 -6.38
N LEU A 59 -13.24 -3.49 -5.86
CA LEU A 59 -13.99 -4.56 -5.20
C LEU A 59 -15.37 -4.67 -5.83
N VAL A 60 -15.70 -5.86 -6.29
CA VAL A 60 -17.03 -6.18 -6.83
C VAL A 60 -17.76 -7.07 -5.85
N ASP A 61 -18.63 -6.45 -5.04
CA ASP A 61 -19.57 -7.18 -4.18
C ASP A 61 -20.87 -7.44 -4.95
N GLY A 62 -20.91 -8.58 -5.64
CA GLY A 62 -22.06 -9.03 -6.43
C GLY A 62 -22.46 -8.08 -7.56
N ARG A 63 -23.36 -7.11 -7.27
CA ARG A 63 -23.85 -6.11 -8.23
C ARG A 63 -23.25 -4.72 -8.02
N THR A 64 -22.56 -4.49 -6.91
CA THR A 64 -21.99 -3.19 -6.57
C THR A 64 -20.48 -3.24 -6.80
N ARG A 65 -19.95 -2.29 -7.56
CA ARG A 65 -18.51 -2.05 -7.64
C ARG A 65 -18.15 -0.90 -6.72
N ARG A 66 -17.15 -1.12 -5.88
CA ARG A 66 -16.53 -0.10 -5.04
C ARG A 66 -15.09 0.03 -5.50
N GLN A 67 -14.63 1.27 -5.66
CA GLN A 67 -13.26 1.56 -6.01
C GLN A 67 -12.71 2.52 -4.97
N TRP A 68 -11.53 2.24 -4.44
CA TRP A 68 -10.77 3.13 -3.58
C TRP A 68 -9.49 3.51 -4.28
N GLN A 69 -9.07 4.75 -4.09
CA GLN A 69 -7.86 5.30 -4.68
C GLN A 69 -7.11 6.05 -3.60
N PHE A 70 -5.83 5.74 -3.47
CA PHE A 70 -4.93 6.38 -2.51
C PHE A 70 -3.74 6.97 -3.25
N SER A 71 -3.44 8.23 -2.94
CA SER A 71 -2.26 8.89 -3.48
C SER A 71 -0.98 8.36 -2.83
N TYR A 72 0.16 8.59 -3.49
CA TYR A 72 1.47 8.23 -2.93
C TYR A 72 1.67 8.86 -1.54
N ASN A 73 1.33 10.14 -1.38
CA ASN A 73 1.41 10.80 -0.08
C ASN A 73 0.54 10.12 0.98
N GLN A 74 -0.70 9.73 0.66
CA GLN A 74 -1.56 9.01 1.63
C GLN A 74 -0.95 7.67 2.06
N ILE A 75 -0.34 6.93 1.13
CA ILE A 75 0.35 5.67 1.43
C ILE A 75 1.60 5.91 2.31
N MET A 76 2.33 6.99 2.07
CA MET A 76 3.50 7.38 2.90
C MET A 76 3.12 7.91 4.28
N GLU A 77 1.98 8.60 4.39
CA GLU A 77 1.43 9.08 5.66
C GLU A 77 0.70 7.99 6.44
N ALA A 78 0.58 6.78 5.87
CA ALA A 78 -0.07 5.65 6.51
C ALA A 78 0.66 5.26 7.80
N GLN A 79 -0.12 5.07 8.87
CA GLN A 79 0.42 4.71 10.18
C GLN A 79 0.31 3.21 10.43
N ARG A 80 1.46 2.54 10.55
CA ARG A 80 1.51 1.12 10.91
C ARG A 80 0.89 0.92 12.29
N GLN A 81 -0.06 0.00 12.37
CA GLN A 81 -0.73 -0.36 13.61
C GLN A 81 0.15 -1.31 14.44
N PRO A 82 -0.02 -1.35 15.77
CA PRO A 82 0.76 -2.23 16.66
C PRO A 82 0.54 -3.73 16.39
N ASP A 83 -0.50 -4.07 15.64
CA ASP A 83 -0.80 -5.42 15.17
C ASP A 83 0.23 -5.92 14.13
N GLY A 84 0.98 -5.01 13.50
CA GLY A 84 2.02 -5.35 12.54
C GLY A 84 1.50 -5.55 11.12
N GLU A 85 0.26 -5.98 10.92
CA GLU A 85 -0.28 -6.32 9.58
C GLU A 85 -1.19 -5.23 9.01
N SER A 86 -1.66 -4.32 9.87
CA SER A 86 -2.63 -3.27 9.53
C SER A 86 -2.00 -1.88 9.44
N TRP A 87 -2.50 -1.09 8.51
CA TRP A 87 -2.13 0.31 8.27
C TRP A 87 -3.36 1.21 8.34
N LEU A 88 -3.20 2.35 8.98
CA LEU A 88 -4.24 3.38 9.06
C LEU A 88 -3.92 4.50 8.07
N LEU A 89 -4.79 4.64 7.08
CA LEU A 89 -4.74 5.69 6.08
C LEU A 89 -5.60 6.90 6.49
N GLU A 90 -5.38 8.04 5.86
CA GLU A 90 -6.30 9.17 5.98
C GLU A 90 -7.69 8.79 5.45
N GLY A 91 -8.75 9.13 6.18
CA GLY A 91 -10.14 8.83 5.77
C GLY A 91 -10.80 7.66 6.52
N PRO A 92 -10.56 7.53 7.83
CA PRO A 92 -10.75 6.29 8.63
C PRO A 92 -10.43 4.91 8.03
N HIS A 93 -9.79 4.84 6.86
CA HIS A 93 -9.62 3.58 6.14
C HIS A 93 -8.50 2.76 6.78
N ARG A 94 -8.82 1.51 7.12
CA ARG A 94 -7.81 0.52 7.53
C ARG A 94 -7.50 -0.37 6.34
N LEU A 95 -6.22 -0.49 6.02
CA LEU A 95 -5.72 -1.37 4.98
C LEU A 95 -4.81 -2.43 5.61
N GLN A 96 -5.04 -3.70 5.28
CA GLN A 96 -4.21 -4.81 5.72
C GLN A 96 -3.66 -5.53 4.48
N CYS A 97 -2.34 -5.64 4.42
CA CYS A 97 -1.64 -6.31 3.32
C CYS A 97 -1.50 -7.79 3.67
N LEU A 98 -2.06 -8.67 2.84
CA LEU A 98 -1.92 -10.11 2.98
C LEU A 98 -1.01 -10.62 1.87
N SER A 99 0.24 -10.93 2.23
CA SER A 99 1.17 -11.62 1.34
C SER A 99 1.10 -13.13 1.58
N ALA A 100 1.09 -13.91 0.49
CA ALA A 100 1.16 -15.37 0.56
C ALA A 100 2.57 -15.87 0.93
N ILE A 101 3.58 -15.01 0.88
CA ILE A 101 4.94 -15.30 1.29
C ILE A 101 5.17 -14.52 2.58
N GLY A 102 4.87 -15.15 3.71
CA GLY A 102 5.28 -14.65 5.01
C GLY A 102 6.80 -14.54 5.02
N GLY A 103 7.30 -13.31 4.82
CA GLY A 103 8.68 -12.94 5.10
C GLY A 103 8.89 -12.95 6.61
N GLU A 104 8.92 -14.15 7.16
CA GLU A 104 9.60 -14.44 8.42
C GLU A 104 11.11 -14.34 8.07
N ASP A 105 11.64 -13.12 8.06
CA ASP A 105 13.08 -12.91 7.98
C ASP A 105 13.64 -13.06 9.41
N GLU A 106 14.30 -14.19 9.66
CA GLU A 106 15.15 -14.47 10.83
C GLU A 106 16.44 -13.63 10.84
#